data_AF-A0A848VQE0-F1
#
_entry.id   AF-A0A848VQE0-F1
#
_cell.length_a   1.000
_cell.length_b   1.000
_cell.length_c   1.000
_cell.angle_alpha   90.00
_cell.angle_beta   90.00
_cell.angle_gamma   90.00
#
_symmetry.space_group_name_H-M   'P 1'
#
loop_
_entity.id
_entity.type
_entity.pdbx_description
1 polymer ?
#
loop_
_entity_poly.entity_id
_entity_poly.type
_entity_poly.pdbx_seq_one_letter_code
_entity_poly.pdbx_strand_id
1 'polypeptide(L)'
;MPAWFLKHVSTMPTITEKRRRLQRAAPNLEDLFEDLESVDGADREELLYERASYELESGRKRRGVYAMALTRVDGDRNRADARYMQHRVDQLQSEFETWNLERQEAEAELERREEASADLFRTVFALVILILAVMALVSWS
;
A
#
# COMPACT_ATOMS: atom_id res chain seq x y z
N MET A 1 -18.38 -13.47 22.52
CA MET A 1 -17.40 -12.85 21.60
C MET A 1 -16.18 -12.40 22.40
N PRO A 2 -14.95 -12.67 21.95
CA PRO A 2 -13.76 -12.39 22.75
C PRO A 2 -13.39 -10.91 22.76
N ALA A 3 -12.99 -10.39 23.92
CA ALA A 3 -12.77 -8.96 24.18
C ALA A 3 -11.64 -8.32 23.34
N TRP A 4 -10.71 -9.12 22.80
CA TRP A 4 -9.64 -8.63 21.92
C TRP A 4 -10.15 -8.24 20.53
N PHE A 5 -11.29 -8.79 20.10
CA PHE A 5 -11.90 -8.53 18.79
C PHE A 5 -12.59 -7.16 18.74
N LEU A 6 -13.16 -6.71 19.86
CA LEU A 6 -13.80 -5.38 19.97
C LEU A 6 -12.78 -4.23 20.08
N LYS A 7 -11.55 -4.52 20.51
CA LYS A 7 -10.48 -3.52 20.64
C LYS A 7 -9.86 -3.14 19.29
N HIS A 8 -9.87 -4.05 18.31
CA HIS A 8 -9.29 -3.83 16.98
C HIS A 8 -10.25 -3.12 16.02
N VAL A 9 -11.56 -3.23 16.22
CA VAL A 9 -12.56 -2.50 15.41
C VAL A 9 -12.69 -1.03 15.86
N SER A 10 -12.36 -0.73 17.12
CA SER A 10 -12.52 0.61 17.72
C SER A 10 -11.42 1.62 17.37
N THR A 11 -10.39 1.23 16.61
CA THR A 11 -9.26 2.11 16.27
C THR A 11 -9.17 2.46 14.78
N MET A 12 -10.14 2.04 13.95
CA MET A 12 -10.19 2.50 12.57
C MET A 12 -10.76 3.92 12.51
N PRO A 13 -10.01 4.91 11.99
CA PRO A 13 -10.55 6.25 11.79
C PRO A 13 -11.73 6.16 10.83
N THR A 14 -12.85 6.77 11.20
CA THR A 14 -14.03 6.85 10.34
C THR A 14 -13.70 7.60 9.05
N ILE A 15 -14.39 7.32 7.94
CA ILE A 15 -14.21 8.01 6.63
C ILE A 15 -14.25 9.54 6.81
N THR A 16 -15.09 10.02 7.73
CA THR A 16 -15.22 11.44 8.08
C THR A 16 -13.97 12.04 8.74
N GLU A 17 -13.23 11.22 9.48
CA GLU A 17 -12.00 11.60 10.16
C GLU A 17 -10.78 11.48 9.24
N LYS A 18 -10.77 10.49 8.32
CA LYS A 18 -9.80 10.42 7.20
C LYS A 18 -9.92 11.64 6.28
N ARG A 19 -11.14 12.03 5.88
CA ARG A 19 -11.41 13.28 5.12
C ARG A 19 -10.80 14.53 5.78
N ARG A 20 -10.90 14.65 7.10
CA ARG A 20 -10.29 15.77 7.85
C ARG A 20 -8.77 15.77 7.82
N ARG A 21 -8.13 14.61 7.64
CA ARG A 21 -6.66 14.50 7.48
C ARG A 21 -6.24 14.86 6.06
N LEU A 22 -6.96 14.37 5.05
CA LEU A 22 -6.75 14.72 3.63
C LEU A 22 -6.90 16.24 3.38
N GLN A 23 -7.74 16.93 4.15
CA GLN A 23 -7.92 18.40 4.04
C GLN A 23 -6.83 19.26 4.69
N ARG A 24 -6.01 18.74 5.63
CA ARG A 24 -5.06 19.58 6.41
C ARG A 24 -3.61 19.54 5.95
N ALA A 25 -3.22 18.51 5.25
CA ALA A 25 -1.92 18.39 4.61
C ALA A 25 -2.19 17.84 3.22
N ALA A 26 -1.49 18.30 2.19
CA ALA A 26 -1.57 17.63 0.89
C ALA A 26 -1.14 16.18 1.11
N PRO A 27 -2.06 15.19 1.08
CA PRO A 27 -1.71 13.86 1.50
C PRO A 27 -0.62 13.35 0.56
N ASN A 28 0.43 12.77 1.13
CA ASN A 28 1.44 12.12 0.34
C ASN A 28 0.76 10.99 -0.45
N LEU A 29 1.33 10.61 -1.59
CA LEU A 29 0.77 9.53 -2.40
C LEU A 29 0.74 8.21 -1.61
N GLU A 30 1.75 7.99 -0.78
CA GLU A 30 1.85 6.84 0.12
C GLU A 30 0.67 6.76 1.10
N ASP A 31 0.38 7.86 1.82
CA ASP A 31 -0.73 7.93 2.78
C ASP A 31 -2.08 7.62 2.13
N LEU A 32 -2.27 8.09 0.88
CA LEU A 32 -3.48 7.76 0.12
C LEU A 32 -3.55 6.26 -0.16
N PHE A 33 -2.45 5.62 -0.56
CA PHE A 33 -2.44 4.20 -0.91
C PHE A 33 -2.68 3.31 0.31
N GLU A 34 -2.11 3.63 1.46
CA GLU A 34 -2.46 2.98 2.73
C GLU A 34 -3.96 3.12 3.03
N ASP A 35 -4.54 4.30 2.79
CA ASP A 35 -5.97 4.52 2.98
C ASP A 35 -6.82 3.68 2.01
N LEU A 36 -6.42 3.58 0.74
CA LEU A 36 -7.11 2.79 -0.30
C LEU A 36 -7.03 1.27 -0.04
N GLU A 37 -6.00 0.79 0.65
CA GLU A 37 -5.88 -0.61 1.05
C GLU A 37 -7.00 -1.02 2.02
N SER A 38 -7.34 -0.11 2.95
CA SER A 38 -8.35 -0.36 3.98
C SER A 38 -9.81 -0.22 3.51
N VAL A 39 -10.03 0.21 2.26
CA VAL A 39 -11.36 0.43 1.70
C VAL A 39 -11.53 -0.24 0.35
N ASP A 40 -12.78 -0.57 -0.01
CA ASP A 40 -13.12 -1.21 -1.27
C ASP A 40 -14.26 -0.49 -2.00
N GLY A 41 -14.54 -0.96 -3.23
CA GLY A 41 -15.68 -0.52 -4.03
C GLY A 41 -15.86 1.01 -4.13
N ALA A 42 -17.04 1.47 -3.73
CA ALA A 42 -17.46 2.87 -3.85
C ALA A 42 -16.63 3.83 -2.98
N ASP A 43 -16.23 3.41 -1.78
CA ASP A 43 -15.46 4.25 -0.86
C ASP A 43 -14.05 4.49 -1.42
N ARG A 44 -13.46 3.47 -2.06
CA ARG A 44 -12.18 3.60 -2.77
C ARG A 44 -12.29 4.58 -3.94
N GLU A 45 -13.33 4.43 -4.75
CA GLU A 45 -13.58 5.31 -5.89
C GLU A 45 -13.74 6.77 -5.43
N GLU A 46 -14.47 7.01 -4.35
CA GLU A 46 -14.65 8.33 -3.77
C GLU A 46 -13.32 8.99 -3.38
N LEU A 47 -12.42 8.26 -2.71
CA LEU A 47 -11.10 8.77 -2.32
C LEU A 47 -10.22 9.11 -3.52
N LEU A 48 -10.28 8.32 -4.59
CA LEU A 48 -9.54 8.59 -5.83
C LEU A 48 -10.05 9.88 -6.49
N TYR A 49 -11.37 10.07 -6.57
CA TYR A 49 -11.96 11.31 -7.09
C TYR A 49 -11.68 12.51 -6.20
N GLU A 50 -11.75 12.35 -4.86
CA GLU A 50 -11.40 13.40 -3.91
C GLU A 50 -9.96 13.87 -4.13
N ARG A 51 -9.02 12.92 -4.29
CA ARG A 51 -7.62 13.25 -4.61
C ARG A 51 -7.49 13.99 -5.94
N ALA A 52 -8.12 13.49 -7.01
CA ALA A 52 -8.05 14.11 -8.33
C ALA A 52 -8.63 15.54 -8.32
N SER A 53 -9.75 15.74 -7.62
CA SER A 53 -10.39 17.05 -7.43
C SER A 53 -9.45 18.00 -6.68
N TYR A 54 -8.82 17.53 -5.61
CA TYR A 54 -7.86 18.33 -4.86
C TYR A 54 -6.65 18.77 -5.69
N GLU A 55 -6.08 17.88 -6.52
CA GLU A 55 -5.01 18.25 -7.45
C GLU A 55 -5.44 19.34 -8.43
N LEU A 56 -6.69 19.24 -8.93
CA LEU A 56 -7.27 20.19 -9.85
C LEU A 56 -7.47 21.57 -9.20
N GLU A 57 -8.16 21.63 -8.06
CA GLU A 57 -8.51 22.85 -7.33
C GLU A 57 -7.28 23.56 -6.75
N SER A 58 -6.31 22.79 -6.24
CA SER A 58 -5.05 23.35 -5.70
C SER A 58 -4.07 23.81 -6.78
N GLY A 59 -4.39 23.60 -8.06
CA GLY A 59 -3.52 23.94 -9.19
C GLY A 59 -2.29 23.04 -9.33
N ARG A 60 -2.20 21.95 -8.55
CA ARG A 60 -1.13 20.94 -8.59
C ARG A 60 -1.41 19.80 -9.54
N LYS A 61 -2.23 20.07 -10.56
CA LYS A 61 -2.55 19.13 -11.63
C LYS A 61 -1.29 18.68 -12.35
N ARG A 62 -1.23 17.39 -12.71
CA ARG A 62 -0.17 16.85 -13.57
C ARG A 62 -0.27 17.48 -14.95
N ARG A 63 0.64 18.40 -15.26
CA ARG A 63 0.58 19.27 -16.46
C ARG A 63 0.42 18.48 -17.76
N GLY A 64 1.13 17.36 -17.91
CA GLY A 64 1.02 16.49 -19.09
C GLY A 64 -0.37 15.86 -19.26
N VAL A 65 -0.95 15.36 -18.16
CA VAL A 65 -2.31 14.77 -18.15
C VAL A 65 -3.35 15.85 -18.46
N TYR A 66 -3.19 17.04 -17.89
CA TYR A 66 -4.08 18.16 -18.16
C TYR A 66 -3.98 18.66 -19.60
N ALA A 67 -2.78 18.75 -20.15
CA ALA A 67 -2.57 19.12 -21.55
C ALA A 67 -3.24 18.09 -22.49
N MET A 68 -3.09 16.80 -22.20
CA MET A 68 -3.79 15.73 -22.92
C MET A 68 -5.31 15.84 -22.79
N ALA A 69 -5.84 16.24 -21.63
CA ALA A 69 -7.26 16.48 -21.46
C ALA A 69 -7.74 17.66 -22.33
N LEU A 70 -6.99 18.77 -22.33
CA LEU A 70 -7.28 19.97 -23.13
C LEU A 70 -7.31 19.69 -24.64
N THR A 71 -6.37 18.91 -25.17
CA THR A 71 -6.32 18.61 -26.62
C THR A 71 -7.51 17.78 -27.08
N ARG A 72 -8.16 17.06 -26.17
CA ARG A 72 -9.33 16.21 -26.47
C ARG A 72 -10.66 16.95 -26.42
N VAL A 73 -10.67 18.22 -26.02
CA VAL A 73 -11.88 19.03 -25.82
C VAL A 73 -11.74 20.42 -26.46
N ASP A 74 -10.88 20.53 -27.47
CA ASP A 74 -10.66 21.77 -28.24
C ASP A 74 -10.30 22.99 -27.37
N GLY A 75 -9.63 22.75 -26.24
CA GLY A 75 -9.20 23.81 -25.32
C GLY A 75 -10.29 24.32 -24.37
N ASP A 76 -11.49 23.74 -24.36
CA ASP A 76 -12.52 24.03 -23.35
C ASP A 76 -12.03 23.59 -21.96
N ARG A 77 -11.75 24.58 -21.10
CA ARG A 77 -11.20 24.34 -19.76
C ARG A 77 -12.14 23.56 -18.85
N ASN A 78 -13.45 23.83 -18.90
CA ASN A 78 -14.42 23.16 -18.04
C ASN A 78 -14.54 21.67 -18.41
N ARG A 79 -14.57 21.39 -19.71
CA ARG A 79 -14.55 20.01 -20.21
C ARG A 79 -13.20 19.33 -19.96
N ALA A 80 -12.10 20.08 -20.00
CA ALA A 80 -10.77 19.55 -19.74
C ALA A 80 -10.60 19.19 -18.26
N ASP A 81 -11.16 19.98 -17.35
CA ASP A 81 -11.18 19.71 -15.92
C ASP A 81 -11.93 18.41 -15.61
N ALA A 82 -13.11 18.20 -16.20
CA ALA A 82 -13.86 16.94 -16.07
C ALA A 82 -13.07 15.73 -16.62
N ARG A 83 -12.46 15.89 -17.80
CA ARG A 83 -11.66 14.83 -18.43
C ARG A 83 -10.34 14.56 -17.69
N TYR A 84 -9.75 15.59 -17.07
CA TYR A 84 -8.57 15.44 -16.21
C TYR A 84 -8.89 14.55 -15.01
N MET A 85 -10.02 14.78 -14.33
CA MET A 85 -10.41 13.99 -13.18
C MET A 85 -10.52 12.50 -13.53
N GLN A 86 -11.20 12.18 -14.64
CA GLN A 86 -11.30 10.80 -15.13
C GLN A 86 -9.91 10.17 -15.36
N HIS A 87 -9.06 10.83 -16.15
CA HIS A 87 -7.73 10.31 -16.43
C HIS A 87 -6.85 10.20 -15.19
N ARG A 88 -7.03 11.10 -14.22
CA ARG A 88 -6.22 11.05 -13.00
C ARG A 88 -6.67 9.94 -12.07
N VAL A 89 -7.98 9.67 -11.97
CA VAL A 89 -8.50 8.52 -11.23
C VAL A 89 -7.96 7.21 -11.81
N ASP A 90 -8.03 7.03 -13.14
CA ASP A 90 -7.48 5.84 -13.80
C ASP A 90 -5.98 5.67 -13.49
N GLN A 91 -5.22 6.76 -13.54
CA GLN A 91 -3.78 6.72 -13.22
C GLN A 91 -3.52 6.42 -11.75
N LEU A 92 -4.27 7.02 -10.83
CA LEU A 92 -4.12 6.76 -9.39
C LEU A 92 -4.45 5.31 -9.05
N GLN A 93 -5.47 4.74 -9.71
CA GLN A 93 -5.81 3.33 -9.55
C GLN A 93 -4.67 2.43 -10.04
N SER A 94 -4.10 2.70 -11.20
CA SER A 94 -2.95 1.94 -11.71
C SER A 94 -1.69 2.11 -10.86
N GLU A 95 -1.44 3.32 -10.34
CA GLU A 95 -0.34 3.59 -9.40
C GLU A 95 -0.55 2.78 -8.10
N PHE A 96 -1.77 2.71 -7.57
CA PHE A 96 -2.12 1.92 -6.40
C PHE A 96 -1.97 0.40 -6.62
N GLU A 97 -2.41 -0.10 -7.77
CA GLU A 97 -2.23 -1.52 -8.14
C GLU A 97 -0.76 -1.91 -8.20
N THR A 98 0.07 -1.04 -8.78
CA THR A 98 1.53 -1.23 -8.85
C THR A 98 2.15 -1.24 -7.46
N TRP A 99 1.81 -0.25 -6.63
CA TRP A 99 2.28 -0.15 -5.26
C TRP A 99 1.91 -1.39 -4.42
N ASN A 100 0.69 -1.87 -4.56
CA ASN A 100 0.20 -3.06 -3.86
C ASN A 100 0.96 -4.34 -4.30
N LEU A 101 1.24 -4.46 -5.60
CA LEU A 101 2.02 -5.59 -6.13
C LEU A 101 3.46 -5.57 -5.58
N GLU A 102 4.14 -4.43 -5.63
CA GLU A 102 5.50 -4.28 -5.12
C GLU A 102 5.59 -4.62 -3.62
N ARG A 103 4.60 -4.22 -2.82
CA ARG A 103 4.51 -4.60 -1.40
C ARG A 103 4.36 -6.10 -1.22
N GLN A 104 3.45 -6.73 -1.94
CA GLN A 104 3.24 -8.18 -1.84
C GLN A 104 4.50 -8.96 -2.22
N GLU A 105 5.21 -8.52 -3.25
CA GLU A 105 6.48 -9.12 -3.66
C GLU A 105 7.56 -8.94 -2.59
N ALA A 106 7.65 -7.76 -1.97
CA ALA A 106 8.59 -7.50 -0.88
C ALA A 106 8.30 -8.37 0.36
N GLU A 107 7.03 -8.52 0.74
CA GLU A 107 6.61 -9.38 1.84
C GLU A 107 6.90 -10.85 1.56
N ALA A 108 6.58 -11.33 0.37
CA ALA A 108 6.89 -12.71 -0.03
C ALA A 108 8.41 -12.98 -0.07
N GLU A 109 9.22 -12.00 -0.47
CA GLU A 109 10.68 -12.13 -0.44
C GLU A 109 11.23 -12.15 0.98
N LEU A 110 10.65 -11.38 1.91
CA LEU A 110 11.00 -11.45 3.33
C LEU A 110 10.65 -12.82 3.91
N GLU A 111 9.47 -13.35 3.63
CA GLU A 111 9.04 -14.67 4.09
C GLU A 111 10.00 -15.77 3.59
N ARG A 112 10.36 -15.77 2.30
CA ARG A 112 11.35 -16.71 1.75
C ARG A 112 12.71 -16.63 2.44
N ARG A 113 13.16 -15.41 2.76
CA ARG A 113 14.42 -15.20 3.49
C ARG A 113 14.36 -15.73 4.91
N GLU A 114 13.24 -15.53 5.59
CA GLU A 114 13.00 -16.07 6.93
C GLU A 114 13.00 -17.60 6.90
N GLU A 115 12.29 -18.22 5.96
CA GLU A 115 12.28 -19.68 5.78
C GLU A 115 13.69 -20.24 5.51
N ALA A 116 14.43 -19.63 4.58
CA ALA A 116 15.81 -20.03 4.27
C ALA A 116 16.73 -19.90 5.50
N SER A 117 16.56 -18.84 6.29
CA SER A 117 17.33 -18.66 7.52
C SER A 117 16.99 -19.72 8.57
N ALA A 118 15.70 -20.05 8.74
CA ALA A 118 15.24 -21.06 9.69
C ALA A 118 15.79 -22.45 9.34
N ASP A 119 15.83 -22.81 8.05
CA ASP A 119 16.40 -24.07 7.60
C ASP A 119 17.92 -24.13 7.81
N LEU A 120 18.62 -23.02 7.61
CA LEU A 120 20.05 -22.94 7.90
C LEU A 120 20.32 -23.08 9.41
N PHE A 121 19.53 -22.45 10.28
CA PHE A 121 19.63 -22.65 11.73
C PHE A 121 19.34 -24.10 12.14
N ARG A 122 18.31 -24.74 11.59
CA ARG A 122 17.97 -26.15 11.87
C ARG A 122 19.11 -27.09 11.49
N THR A 123 19.68 -26.93 10.30
CA THR A 123 20.77 -27.78 9.80
C THR A 123 22.04 -27.61 10.63
N VAL A 124 22.44 -26.36 10.92
CA VAL A 124 23.60 -26.08 11.78
C VAL A 124 23.39 -26.65 13.19
N PHE A 125 22.22 -26.44 13.78
CA PHE A 125 21.90 -26.96 15.11
C PHE A 125 21.96 -28.49 15.19
N ALA A 126 21.42 -29.18 14.18
CA ALA A 126 21.49 -30.64 14.09
C ALA A 126 22.93 -31.15 14.01
N LEU A 127 23.81 -30.48 13.25
CA LEU A 127 25.23 -30.83 13.16
C LEU A 127 25.95 -30.62 14.51
N VAL A 128 25.67 -29.52 15.20
CA VAL A 128 26.25 -29.25 16.53
C VAL A 128 25.86 -30.36 17.52
N ILE A 129 24.58 -30.75 17.56
CA ILE A 129 24.11 -31.85 18.41
C ILE A 129 24.81 -33.17 18.04
N LEU A 130 24.94 -33.48 16.75
CA LEU A 130 25.61 -34.67 16.28
C LEU A 130 27.07 -34.72 16.75
N ILE A 131 27.80 -33.61 16.61
CA ILE A 131 29.18 -33.48 17.05
C ILE A 131 29.29 -33.69 18.56
N LEU A 132 28.40 -33.07 19.35
CA LEU A 132 28.38 -33.23 20.80
C LEU A 132 28.07 -34.68 21.20
N ALA A 133 27.14 -35.35 20.52
CA ALA A 133 26.81 -36.75 20.78
C ALA A 133 28.01 -37.67 20.51
N VAL A 134 28.74 -37.45 19.40
CA VAL A 134 29.97 -38.20 19.08
C VAL A 134 31.05 -37.97 20.13
N MET A 135 31.29 -36.71 20.54
CA MET A 135 32.27 -36.41 21.59
C MET A 135 31.91 -37.07 22.93
N ALA A 136 30.63 -37.06 23.32
CA ALA A 136 30.16 -37.74 24.52
C ALA A 136 30.40 -39.25 24.44
N LEU A 137 30.17 -39.87 23.28
CA LEU A 137 30.41 -41.30 23.07
C LEU A 137 31.89 -41.66 23.21
N VAL A 138 32.77 -40.85 22.61
CA VAL A 138 34.23 -41.03 22.70
C VAL A 138 34.74 -40.82 24.12
N SER A 139 34.17 -39.87 24.86
CA SER A 139 34.55 -39.61 26.26
C SER A 139 34.13 -40.73 27.23
N TRP A 140 33.17 -41.57 26.86
CA TRP A 140 32.66 -42.65 27.73
C TRP A 140 33.28 -44.01 27.45
N SER A 141 34.04 -44.15 26.36
CA SER A 141 34.84 -45.33 26.02
C SER A 141 36.26 -45.22 26.56
#